data_AF-A0A948KEF2-F1
#
_entry.id   AF-A0A948KEF2-F1
#
_cell.length_a   1.000
_cell.length_b   1.000
_cell.length_c   1.000
_cell.angle_alpha   90.00
_cell.angle_beta   90.00
_cell.angle_gamma   90.00
#
_symmetry.space_group_name_H-M   'P 1'
#
loop_
_entity.id
_entity.type
_entity.pdbx_description
1 polymer ?
#
loop_
_entity_poly.entity_id
_entity_poly.type
_entity_poly.pdbx_seq_one_letter_code
_entity_poly.pdbx_strand_id
1 'polypeptide(L)'
;MTNHPIHIHGHEFTVTGTDGGPTPPGSRWPEVTTDIAVGQMRQIEFLADEVGDWAFHCHKSHHTMNAMGHDIPTMIGVDHSGLSKKIHTLVPDYMVMGERGMADMAEMTMPLPDNTLPMMTGDGPFGSVEMGGMFSVLKVREDQAPNDYKDPGWFKHPEGTVAREWTGDVGHPERSTEHGGNLMPLKQSPQSTVEMKVRKPKAHSGHN
;
A
#
# COMPACT_ATOMS: atom_id res chain seq x y z
N MET A 1 -8.49 -5.57 -16.22
CA MET A 1 -7.36 -4.59 -16.18
C MET A 1 -7.04 -4.13 -17.60
N THR A 2 -6.73 -2.85 -17.80
CA THR A 2 -6.48 -2.25 -19.13
C THR A 2 -5.02 -1.86 -19.38
N ASN A 3 -4.25 -1.58 -18.32
CA ASN A 3 -2.89 -1.01 -18.39
C ASN A 3 -2.18 -1.06 -17.02
N HIS A 4 -0.85 -0.95 -17.03
CA HIS A 4 0.03 -0.92 -15.87
C HIS A 4 0.98 0.29 -15.94
N PRO A 5 0.81 1.30 -15.06
CA PRO A 5 1.77 2.39 -14.93
C PRO A 5 2.97 1.92 -14.11
N ILE A 6 4.12 1.71 -14.74
CA ILE A 6 5.33 1.21 -14.11
C ILE A 6 6.16 2.39 -13.60
N HIS A 7 6.44 2.40 -12.29
CA HIS A 7 7.11 3.48 -11.56
C HIS A 7 8.37 2.98 -10.87
N ILE A 8 9.43 3.78 -10.92
CA ILE A 8 10.71 3.57 -10.24
C ILE A 8 10.97 4.74 -9.28
N HIS A 9 11.32 4.40 -8.04
CA HIS A 9 11.70 5.40 -7.03
C HIS A 9 13.16 5.82 -7.23
N GLY A 10 13.48 7.04 -6.79
CA GLY A 10 14.85 7.58 -6.81
C GLY A 10 15.40 7.92 -8.19
N HIS A 11 14.78 7.46 -9.27
CA HIS A 11 15.32 7.63 -10.63
C HIS A 11 14.31 8.27 -11.56
N GLU A 12 14.84 9.12 -12.42
CA GLU A 12 14.20 9.55 -13.66
C GLU A 12 14.69 8.65 -14.78
N PHE A 13 13.81 8.33 -15.72
CA PHE A 13 14.16 7.56 -16.91
C PHE A 13 13.67 8.25 -18.17
N THR A 14 14.27 7.92 -19.30
CA THR A 14 13.78 8.32 -20.61
C THR A 14 13.07 7.14 -21.26
N VAL A 15 11.87 7.37 -21.81
CA VAL A 15 11.23 6.39 -22.69
C VAL A 15 11.88 6.47 -24.07
N THR A 16 12.57 5.39 -24.46
CA THR A 16 13.42 5.36 -25.66
C THR A 16 12.92 4.45 -26.77
N GLY A 17 11.79 3.76 -26.55
CA GLY A 17 11.24 2.81 -27.51
C GLY A 17 9.83 2.34 -27.15
N THR A 18 9.13 1.79 -28.14
CA THR A 18 7.82 1.15 -27.99
C THR A 18 7.86 -0.30 -28.44
N ASP A 19 6.68 -0.93 -28.56
CA ASP A 19 6.47 -2.21 -29.24
C ASP A 19 7.05 -2.28 -30.67
N GLY A 20 7.23 -1.12 -31.33
CA GLY A 20 7.88 -1.00 -32.64
C GLY A 20 9.41 -0.90 -32.60
N GLY A 21 10.03 -0.95 -31.42
CA GLY A 21 11.47 -0.78 -31.23
C GLY A 21 11.89 0.64 -30.82
N PRO A 22 13.20 0.95 -30.87
CA PRO A 22 13.73 2.24 -30.43
C PRO A 22 13.18 3.42 -31.24
N THR A 23 12.82 4.51 -30.56
CA THR A 23 12.39 5.76 -31.18
C THR A 23 13.58 6.70 -31.45
N PRO A 24 13.46 7.60 -32.45
CA PRO A 24 14.48 8.62 -32.71
C PRO A 24 14.78 9.47 -31.45
N PRO A 25 16.03 9.90 -31.21
CA PRO A 25 16.38 10.68 -30.02
C PRO A 25 15.50 11.91 -29.76
N GLY A 26 15.07 12.62 -30.80
CA GLY A 26 14.22 13.80 -30.68
C GLY A 26 12.77 13.55 -30.29
N SER A 27 12.31 12.28 -30.30
CA SER A 27 10.95 11.89 -29.87
C SER A 27 10.95 11.12 -28.55
N ARG A 28 12.08 11.06 -27.86
CA ARG A 28 12.19 10.45 -26.53
C ARG A 28 11.75 11.47 -25.48
N TRP A 29 11.23 11.01 -24.35
CA TRP A 29 10.77 11.90 -23.28
C TRP A 29 11.12 11.36 -21.89
N PRO A 30 11.39 12.24 -20.92
CA PRO A 30 11.67 11.85 -19.54
C PRO A 30 10.38 11.53 -18.77
N GLU A 31 10.46 10.58 -17.85
CA GLU A 31 9.38 10.13 -16.96
C GLU A 31 9.96 9.56 -15.66
N VAL A 32 9.11 9.47 -14.64
CA VAL A 32 9.33 8.58 -13.47
C VAL A 32 8.32 7.43 -13.43
N THR A 33 7.28 7.52 -14.27
CA THR A 33 6.25 6.49 -14.43
C THR A 33 5.83 6.42 -15.90
N THR A 34 5.76 5.23 -16.49
CA THR A 34 5.21 5.07 -17.85
C THR A 34 4.09 4.05 -17.86
N ASP A 35 3.02 4.38 -18.57
CA ASP A 35 1.89 3.49 -18.74
C ASP A 35 2.13 2.45 -19.86
N ILE A 36 1.79 1.21 -19.57
CA ILE A 36 1.93 0.05 -20.47
C ILE A 36 0.56 -0.63 -20.59
N ALA A 37 -0.11 -0.44 -21.73
CA ALA A 37 -1.37 -1.12 -22.02
C ALA A 37 -1.15 -2.59 -22.42
N VAL A 38 -2.24 -3.37 -22.43
CA VAL A 38 -2.19 -4.78 -22.88
C VAL A 38 -1.61 -4.88 -24.30
N GLY A 39 -0.57 -5.69 -24.47
CA GLY A 39 0.12 -5.88 -25.75
C GLY A 39 1.14 -4.79 -26.12
N GLN A 40 1.29 -3.75 -25.29
CA GLN A 40 2.31 -2.72 -25.51
C GLN A 40 3.64 -3.08 -24.85
N MET A 41 4.70 -2.49 -25.37
CA MET A 41 6.03 -2.49 -24.77
C MET A 41 6.51 -1.04 -24.57
N ARG A 42 7.40 -0.85 -23.59
CA ARG A 42 8.18 0.37 -23.42
C ARG A 42 9.63 -0.02 -23.19
N GLN A 43 10.54 0.68 -23.87
CA GLN A 43 11.95 0.67 -23.53
C GLN A 43 12.22 1.92 -22.69
N ILE A 44 12.82 1.71 -21.51
CA ILE A 44 13.23 2.80 -20.62
C ILE A 44 14.73 2.73 -20.41
N GLU A 45 15.37 3.89 -20.38
CA GLU A 45 16.80 4.04 -20.08
C GLU A 45 16.94 5.00 -18.90
N PHE A 46 17.71 4.61 -17.90
CA PHE A 46 18.05 5.45 -16.76
C PHE A 46 19.51 5.23 -16.36
N LEU A 47 20.09 6.23 -15.72
CA LEU A 47 21.39 6.11 -15.07
C LEU A 47 21.14 5.59 -13.66
N ALA A 48 21.81 4.51 -13.26
CA ALA A 48 21.72 3.99 -11.90
C ALA A 48 22.79 4.66 -11.02
N ASP A 49 22.69 5.97 -10.86
CA ASP A 49 23.64 6.81 -10.11
C ASP A 49 23.17 7.13 -8.68
N GLU A 50 21.91 6.83 -8.35
CA GLU A 50 21.38 7.01 -7.00
C GLU A 50 21.55 5.74 -6.17
N VAL A 51 22.57 5.71 -5.32
CA VAL A 51 22.91 4.55 -4.48
C VAL A 51 21.82 4.32 -3.43
N GLY A 52 21.25 3.12 -3.39
CA GLY A 52 20.14 2.83 -2.49
C GLY A 52 19.37 1.54 -2.81
N ASP A 53 18.27 1.36 -2.10
CA ASP A 53 17.26 0.34 -2.38
C ASP A 53 15.97 1.06 -2.81
N TRP A 54 15.59 0.89 -4.08
CA TRP A 54 14.51 1.66 -4.68
C TRP A 54 13.34 0.78 -5.08
N ALA A 55 12.14 1.17 -4.67
CA ALA A 55 10.92 0.50 -5.06
C ALA A 55 10.69 0.61 -6.57
N PHE A 56 10.36 -0.51 -7.21
CA PHE A 56 10.01 -0.61 -8.61
C PHE A 56 8.72 -1.40 -8.76
N HIS A 57 7.64 -0.75 -9.16
CA HIS A 57 6.31 -1.35 -9.10
C HIS A 57 5.29 -0.69 -10.02
N CYS A 58 4.15 -1.36 -10.19
CA CYS A 58 2.97 -0.74 -10.78
C CYS A 58 2.38 0.29 -9.81
N HIS A 59 2.14 1.52 -10.26
CA HIS A 59 1.64 2.64 -9.45
C HIS A 59 0.11 2.65 -9.27
N LYS A 60 -0.54 1.51 -9.49
CA LYS A 60 -1.96 1.30 -9.14
C LYS A 60 -2.01 0.61 -7.79
N SER A 61 -2.54 1.29 -6.78
CA SER A 61 -2.57 0.78 -5.41
C SER A 61 -3.23 -0.60 -5.29
N HIS A 62 -4.32 -0.86 -6.00
CA HIS A 62 -4.98 -2.17 -5.99
C HIS A 62 -4.17 -3.28 -6.69
N HIS A 63 -3.14 -2.93 -7.48
CA HIS A 63 -2.25 -3.90 -8.10
C HIS A 63 -1.09 -4.28 -7.18
N THR A 64 -0.67 -3.41 -6.26
CA THR A 64 0.37 -3.75 -5.28
C THR A 64 -0.15 -4.66 -4.16
N MET A 65 -1.46 -4.93 -4.09
CA MET A 65 -2.10 -5.67 -3.00
C MET A 65 -2.46 -7.14 -3.34
N ASN A 66 -1.96 -7.69 -4.46
CA ASN A 66 -2.27 -9.06 -4.91
C ASN A 66 -3.78 -9.37 -5.03
N ALA A 67 -4.14 -10.66 -5.01
CA ALA A 67 -5.51 -11.17 -5.11
C ALA A 67 -6.39 -10.70 -3.95
N MET A 68 -6.84 -9.45 -4.02
CA MET A 68 -7.89 -8.91 -3.17
C MET A 68 -9.24 -9.34 -3.74
N GLY A 69 -10.04 -10.02 -2.91
CA GLY A 69 -11.41 -10.36 -3.29
C GLY A 69 -12.20 -9.11 -3.62
N HIS A 70 -12.89 -9.15 -4.75
CA HIS A 70 -13.87 -8.15 -5.15
C HIS A 70 -15.20 -8.64 -4.54
N ASP A 71 -16.06 -7.75 -4.05
CA ASP A 71 -17.38 -8.06 -3.44
C ASP A 71 -17.40 -8.45 -1.95
N ILE A 72 -16.28 -8.33 -1.23
CA ILE A 72 -16.27 -8.45 0.24
C ILE A 72 -16.22 -7.04 0.85
N PRO A 73 -17.14 -6.68 1.76
CA PRO A 73 -17.08 -5.40 2.48
C PRO A 73 -15.74 -5.22 3.19
N THR A 74 -15.20 -4.00 3.16
CA THR A 74 -14.00 -3.65 3.93
C THR A 74 -14.31 -3.76 5.42
N MET A 75 -13.58 -4.61 6.14
CA MET A 75 -13.77 -4.86 7.57
C MET A 75 -12.85 -4.01 8.46
N ILE A 76 -12.11 -3.06 7.88
CA ILE A 76 -11.20 -2.16 8.60
C ILE A 76 -11.99 -1.34 9.62
N GLY A 77 -11.56 -1.40 10.87
CA GLY A 77 -12.19 -0.69 12.00
C GLY A 77 -13.41 -1.37 12.61
N VAL A 78 -13.80 -2.56 12.14
CA VAL A 78 -14.86 -3.37 12.79
C VAL A 78 -14.27 -4.15 13.95
N ASP A 79 -14.82 -3.98 15.16
CA ASP A 79 -14.40 -4.76 16.35
C ASP A 79 -14.91 -6.20 16.27
N HIS A 80 -13.98 -7.15 16.08
CA HIS A 80 -14.29 -8.58 16.01
C HIS A 80 -14.04 -9.34 17.32
N SER A 81 -13.59 -8.68 18.40
CA SER A 81 -13.11 -9.33 19.63
C SER A 81 -14.17 -10.25 20.28
N GLY A 82 -15.45 -9.87 20.22
CA GLY A 82 -16.57 -10.66 20.73
C GLY A 82 -17.11 -11.70 19.75
N LEU A 83 -16.91 -11.50 18.44
CA LEU A 83 -17.42 -12.36 17.38
C LEU A 83 -16.45 -13.50 17.03
N SER A 84 -15.14 -13.18 16.98
CA SER A 84 -14.03 -14.11 16.78
C SER A 84 -14.15 -15.35 17.67
N LYS A 85 -14.35 -15.17 18.98
CA LYS A 85 -14.49 -16.27 19.95
C LYS A 85 -15.66 -17.22 19.64
N LYS A 86 -16.78 -16.67 19.16
CA LYS A 86 -17.96 -17.46 18.81
C LYS A 86 -17.75 -18.22 17.50
N ILE A 87 -17.15 -17.56 16.50
CA ILE A 87 -16.84 -18.20 15.22
C ILE A 87 -15.82 -19.33 15.39
N HIS A 88 -14.77 -19.11 16.19
CA HIS A 88 -13.74 -20.12 16.46
C HIS A 88 -14.28 -21.37 17.16
N THR A 89 -15.42 -21.26 17.86
CA THR A 89 -16.11 -22.43 18.43
C THR A 89 -16.73 -23.32 17.35
N LEU A 90 -17.12 -22.74 16.20
CA LEU A 90 -17.77 -23.44 15.09
C LEU A 90 -16.79 -23.82 13.97
N VAL A 91 -15.80 -22.96 13.71
CA VAL A 91 -14.78 -23.11 12.68
C VAL A 91 -13.42 -22.80 13.33
N PRO A 92 -12.72 -23.81 13.84
CA PRO A 92 -11.45 -23.62 14.58
C PRO A 92 -10.35 -22.95 13.75
N ASP A 93 -10.37 -23.13 12.42
CA ASP A 93 -9.35 -22.58 11.52
C ASP A 93 -9.71 -21.16 11.01
N TYR A 94 -10.75 -20.52 11.56
CA TYR A 94 -11.15 -19.18 11.12
C TYR A 94 -10.15 -18.12 11.62
N MET A 95 -9.46 -17.49 10.68
CA MET A 95 -8.61 -16.33 10.94
C MET A 95 -9.35 -15.05 10.62
N VAL A 96 -9.42 -14.15 11.61
CA VAL A 96 -9.93 -12.79 11.40
C VAL A 96 -8.87 -12.01 10.62
N MET A 97 -9.29 -11.46 9.49
CA MET A 97 -8.43 -10.72 8.56
C MET A 97 -8.92 -9.29 8.44
N GLY A 98 -8.01 -8.32 8.40
CA GLY A 98 -8.34 -6.96 7.92
C GLY A 98 -8.98 -6.00 8.92
N GLU A 99 -8.99 -6.29 10.23
CA GLU A 99 -9.48 -5.35 11.26
C GLU A 99 -8.64 -4.06 11.30
N ARG A 100 -7.31 -4.17 11.20
CA ARG A 100 -6.38 -3.03 11.19
C ARG A 100 -5.73 -2.79 9.82
N GLY A 101 -6.20 -3.47 8.79
CA GLY A 101 -5.60 -3.50 7.46
C GLY A 101 -4.98 -4.86 7.13
N MET A 102 -4.46 -4.99 5.92
CA MET A 102 -3.81 -6.24 5.46
C MET A 102 -2.34 -6.36 5.90
N ALA A 103 -1.77 -5.27 6.42
CA ALA A 103 -0.45 -5.21 7.05
C ALA A 103 -0.24 -6.30 8.11
N ASP A 104 -1.19 -6.44 9.04
CA ASP A 104 -1.11 -7.46 10.11
C ASP A 104 -0.99 -8.90 9.56
N MET A 105 -1.44 -9.14 8.32
CA MET A 105 -1.38 -10.45 7.68
C MET A 105 -0.06 -10.71 6.96
N ALA A 106 0.71 -9.66 6.68
CA ALA A 106 2.04 -9.75 6.10
C ALA A 106 3.03 -10.49 6.99
N GLU A 107 2.91 -10.29 8.30
CA GLU A 107 3.77 -10.90 9.31
C GLU A 107 3.45 -12.39 9.53
N MET A 108 2.27 -12.85 9.08
CA MET A 108 1.81 -14.23 9.24
C MET A 108 2.07 -15.04 7.97
N THR A 109 3.22 -15.73 7.93
CA THR A 109 3.56 -16.62 6.82
C THR A 109 2.62 -17.82 6.77
N MET A 110 1.71 -17.84 5.78
CA MET A 110 0.84 -18.98 5.50
C MET A 110 1.37 -19.79 4.31
N PRO A 111 1.21 -21.13 4.31
CA PRO A 111 1.51 -21.95 3.14
C PRO A 111 0.60 -21.53 1.97
N LEU A 112 1.19 -21.09 0.86
CA LEU A 112 0.46 -20.74 -0.36
C LEU A 112 0.45 -21.94 -1.32
N PRO A 113 -0.63 -22.14 -2.12
CA PRO A 113 -0.61 -23.11 -3.21
C PRO A 113 0.50 -22.78 -4.23
N ASP A 114 1.15 -23.81 -4.78
CA ASP A 114 2.38 -23.70 -5.59
C ASP A 114 2.32 -22.72 -6.79
N ASN A 115 1.13 -22.43 -7.32
CA ASN A 115 0.92 -21.54 -8.47
C ASN A 115 0.33 -20.16 -8.11
N THR A 116 0.43 -19.77 -6.84
CA THR A 116 -0.10 -18.48 -6.38
C THR A 116 1.03 -17.47 -6.30
N LEU A 117 0.79 -16.24 -6.79
CA LEU A 117 1.73 -15.15 -6.58
C LEU A 117 1.94 -14.95 -5.07
N PRO A 118 3.19 -14.75 -4.60
CA PRO A 118 3.47 -14.54 -3.19
C PRO A 118 2.60 -13.40 -2.67
N MET A 119 1.82 -13.63 -1.61
CA MET A 119 0.98 -12.60 -0.98
C MET A 119 1.79 -11.40 -0.47
N MET A 120 3.10 -11.60 -0.32
CA MET A 120 4.09 -10.72 0.27
C MET A 120 5.39 -10.78 -0.53
N THR A 121 6.11 -9.66 -0.65
CA THR A 121 7.39 -9.60 -1.38
C THR A 121 8.60 -9.99 -0.51
N GLY A 122 8.37 -10.26 0.77
CA GLY A 122 9.38 -10.64 1.76
C GLY A 122 9.69 -9.50 2.73
N ASP A 123 10.82 -9.58 3.42
CA ASP A 123 11.24 -8.59 4.41
C ASP A 123 12.20 -7.57 3.79
N GLY A 124 12.02 -6.31 4.17
CA GLY A 124 12.93 -5.20 3.91
C GLY A 124 13.82 -4.89 5.13
N PRO A 125 14.67 -3.85 5.03
CA PRO A 125 15.60 -3.50 6.11
C PRO A 125 14.90 -2.97 7.38
N PHE A 126 13.62 -2.59 7.28
CA PHE A 126 12.85 -1.97 8.37
C PHE A 126 11.58 -2.75 8.72
N GLY A 127 11.41 -3.98 8.22
CA GLY A 127 10.21 -4.78 8.43
C GLY A 127 9.65 -5.35 7.13
N SER A 128 8.46 -5.90 7.20
CA SER A 128 7.84 -6.60 6.07
C SER A 128 7.54 -5.66 4.89
N VAL A 129 7.78 -6.12 3.67
CA VAL A 129 7.36 -5.43 2.44
C VAL A 129 5.96 -5.93 2.09
N GLU A 130 4.96 -5.24 2.66
CA GLU A 130 3.51 -5.49 2.56
C GLU A 130 2.91 -5.32 1.16
N MET A 131 3.76 -5.28 0.15
CA MET A 131 3.36 -5.31 -1.24
C MET A 131 3.40 -6.74 -1.75
N GLY A 132 2.42 -7.08 -2.55
CA GLY A 132 2.31 -8.35 -3.22
C GLY A 132 3.39 -8.60 -4.26
N GLY A 133 3.44 -9.82 -4.82
CA GLY A 133 4.47 -10.28 -5.76
C GLY A 133 4.63 -9.51 -7.08
N MET A 134 3.98 -8.35 -7.23
CA MET A 134 4.20 -7.38 -8.32
C MET A 134 5.03 -6.16 -7.88
N PHE A 135 5.82 -6.31 -6.82
CA PHE A 135 6.78 -5.34 -6.34
C PHE A 135 8.20 -5.85 -6.55
N SER A 136 9.13 -4.96 -6.85
CA SER A 136 10.56 -5.27 -6.99
C SER A 136 11.37 -4.18 -6.30
N VAL A 137 12.58 -4.54 -5.87
CA VAL A 137 13.55 -3.59 -5.31
C VAL A 137 14.75 -3.52 -6.24
N LEU A 138 14.99 -2.34 -6.81
CA LEU A 138 16.22 -2.04 -7.53
C LEU A 138 17.31 -1.68 -6.51
N LYS A 139 18.38 -2.48 -6.48
CA LYS A 139 19.54 -2.26 -5.62
C LYS A 139 20.68 -1.62 -6.42
N VAL A 140 21.06 -0.41 -6.05
CA VAL A 140 22.18 0.32 -6.69
C VAL A 140 23.32 0.43 -5.70
N ARG A 141 24.53 0.02 -6.12
CA ARG A 141 25.74 -0.03 -5.28
C ARG A 141 26.94 0.46 -6.07
N GLU A 142 27.76 1.31 -5.47
CA GLU A 142 29.00 1.81 -6.09
C GLU A 142 30.04 0.70 -6.30
N ASP A 143 30.06 -0.29 -5.40
CA ASP A 143 31.05 -1.37 -5.34
C ASP A 143 30.61 -2.66 -6.07
N GLN A 144 29.48 -2.63 -6.78
CA GLN A 144 29.04 -3.76 -7.60
C GLN A 144 29.86 -3.84 -8.89
N ALA A 145 30.61 -4.92 -9.06
CA ALA A 145 31.39 -5.13 -10.27
C ALA A 145 30.49 -5.39 -11.50
N PRO A 146 30.92 -4.98 -12.72
CA PRO A 146 30.21 -5.33 -13.95
C PRO A 146 30.03 -6.85 -14.09
N ASN A 147 28.82 -7.27 -14.46
CA ASN A 147 28.40 -8.68 -14.57
C ASN A 147 28.37 -9.46 -13.24
N ASP A 148 28.42 -8.79 -12.07
CA ASP A 148 28.09 -9.43 -10.81
C ASP A 148 26.58 -9.36 -10.57
N TYR A 149 25.94 -10.54 -10.46
CA TYR A 149 24.50 -10.70 -10.24
C TYR A 149 24.15 -11.22 -8.85
N LYS A 150 25.12 -11.26 -7.92
CA LYS A 150 24.86 -11.63 -6.54
C LYS A 150 24.02 -10.56 -5.85
N ASP A 151 23.21 -10.97 -4.89
CA ASP A 151 22.51 -10.02 -4.01
C ASP A 151 23.53 -9.25 -3.15
N PRO A 152 23.64 -7.92 -3.29
CA PRO A 152 24.55 -7.11 -2.49
C PRO A 152 24.05 -6.86 -1.06
N GLY A 153 22.86 -7.38 -0.71
CA GLY A 153 22.20 -7.14 0.57
C GLY A 153 21.52 -5.77 0.65
N TRP A 154 21.13 -5.37 1.86
CA TRP A 154 20.48 -4.08 2.11
C TRP A 154 21.46 -2.92 2.10
N PHE A 155 21.00 -1.76 1.62
CA PHE A 155 21.78 -0.54 1.56
C PHE A 155 22.13 -0.07 2.98
N LYS A 156 23.39 0.28 3.18
CA LYS A 156 23.87 0.80 4.46
C LYS A 156 23.68 2.30 4.48
N HIS A 157 22.57 2.73 5.06
CA HIS A 157 22.26 4.15 5.20
C HIS A 157 23.34 4.87 6.03
N PRO A 158 23.81 6.06 5.60
CA PRO A 158 24.75 6.86 6.38
C PRO A 158 24.21 7.20 7.76
N GLU A 159 25.11 7.46 8.71
CA GLU A 159 24.73 7.81 10.08
C GLU A 159 23.84 9.06 10.09
N GLY A 160 22.71 8.99 10.78
CA GLY A 160 21.77 10.11 10.92
C GLY A 160 20.79 10.32 9.76
N THR A 161 20.84 9.52 8.68
CA THR A 161 19.90 9.67 7.54
C THR A 161 18.63 8.84 7.69
N VAL A 162 18.62 7.85 8.58
CA VAL A 162 17.42 7.03 8.84
C VAL A 162 16.52 7.75 9.83
N ALA A 163 15.21 7.73 9.56
CA ALA A 163 14.22 8.25 10.49
C ALA A 163 14.33 7.55 11.84
N ARG A 164 14.17 8.32 12.91
CA ARG A 164 14.17 7.83 14.29
C ARG A 164 12.99 8.42 15.03
N GLU A 165 12.53 7.71 16.05
CA GLU A 165 11.50 8.22 16.94
C GLU A 165 11.93 9.58 17.52
N TRP A 166 11.02 10.55 17.43
CA TRP A 166 11.21 11.86 18.03
C TRP A 166 10.73 11.80 19.48
N THR A 167 11.67 11.90 20.42
CA THR A 167 11.40 11.86 21.87
C THR A 167 11.35 13.24 22.52
N GLY A 168 11.45 14.31 21.72
CA GLY A 168 11.35 15.69 22.20
C GLY A 168 9.91 16.19 22.28
N ASP A 169 9.74 17.39 22.82
CA ASP A 169 8.43 18.05 22.86
C ASP A 169 7.99 18.43 21.43
N VAL A 170 6.86 17.87 21.00
CA VAL A 170 6.16 18.31 19.80
C VAL A 170 5.27 19.47 20.23
N GLY A 171 5.80 20.69 20.13
CA GLY A 171 5.12 21.90 20.55
C GLY A 171 3.66 21.95 20.07
N HIS A 172 2.79 22.57 20.86
CA HIS A 172 1.36 22.60 20.55
C HIS A 172 1.12 23.18 19.14
N PRO A 173 0.49 22.43 18.23
CA PRO A 173 0.18 22.94 16.90
C PRO A 173 -0.78 24.12 17.04
N GLU A 174 -0.33 25.31 16.66
CA GLU A 174 -1.20 26.48 16.58
C GLU A 174 -2.17 26.30 15.41
N ARG A 175 -3.45 26.07 15.74
CA ARG A 175 -4.51 26.05 14.73
C ARG A 175 -4.75 27.48 14.27
N SER A 176 -4.51 27.76 12.99
CA SER A 176 -4.95 29.02 12.39
C SER A 176 -6.48 29.08 12.38
N THR A 177 -7.04 30.12 13.00
CA THR A 177 -8.46 30.48 12.84
C THR A 177 -8.70 31.38 11.62
N GLU A 178 -7.64 31.81 10.92
CA GLU A 178 -7.74 32.50 9.63
C GLU A 178 -8.17 31.50 8.56
N HIS A 179 -9.49 31.34 8.46
CA HIS A 179 -10.10 30.63 7.36
C HIS A 179 -9.93 31.54 6.14
N GLY A 180 -9.11 31.12 5.17
CA GLY A 180 -9.21 31.66 3.81
C GLY A 180 -10.69 31.67 3.44
N GLY A 181 -11.20 32.87 3.10
CA GLY A 181 -12.63 33.10 2.97
C GLY A 181 -13.33 32.04 2.11
N ASN A 182 -14.46 31.53 2.63
CA ASN A 182 -15.41 30.60 2.00
C ASN A 182 -15.06 29.10 2.01
N LEU A 183 -14.84 28.51 3.19
CA LEU A 183 -15.24 27.12 3.41
C LEU A 183 -16.35 27.08 4.47
N MET A 184 -17.39 26.31 4.16
CA MET A 184 -18.70 26.27 4.80
C MET A 184 -18.62 26.31 6.34
N PRO A 185 -19.41 27.17 7.03
CA PRO A 185 -19.44 27.16 8.49
C PRO A 185 -19.86 25.79 9.01
N LEU A 186 -19.11 25.27 9.98
CA LEU A 186 -19.48 24.06 10.71
C LEU A 186 -20.87 24.28 11.32
N LYS A 187 -21.88 23.58 10.81
CA LYS A 187 -23.23 23.62 11.38
C LYS A 187 -23.20 22.88 12.71
N GLN A 188 -22.82 23.57 13.79
CA GLN A 188 -23.03 23.05 15.13
C GLN A 188 -24.54 22.90 15.32
N SER A 189 -25.02 21.67 15.21
CA SER A 189 -26.37 21.32 15.66
C SER A 189 -26.46 21.71 17.14
N PRO A 190 -27.43 22.53 17.55
CA PRO A 190 -27.62 22.81 18.97
C PRO A 190 -27.78 21.49 19.70
N GLN A 191 -27.07 21.31 20.82
CA GLN A 191 -27.34 20.23 21.77
C GLN A 191 -28.73 20.46 22.37
N SER A 192 -29.78 20.12 21.65
CA SER A 192 -31.04 19.79 22.29
C SER A 192 -30.91 18.36 22.80
N THR A 193 -30.97 18.19 24.11
CA THR A 193 -31.25 16.90 24.73
C THR A 193 -32.54 16.37 24.12
N VAL A 194 -32.42 15.45 23.15
CA VAL A 194 -33.58 14.77 22.56
C VAL A 194 -34.06 13.75 23.58
N GLU A 195 -35.12 14.08 24.30
CA GLU A 195 -35.79 13.16 25.21
C GLU A 195 -36.55 12.11 24.38
N MET A 196 -36.01 10.90 24.27
CA MET A 196 -36.63 9.82 23.53
C MET A 196 -37.54 8.97 24.44
N LYS A 197 -38.84 8.97 24.14
CA LYS A 197 -39.81 8.11 24.82
C LYS A 197 -39.83 6.72 24.18
N VAL A 198 -38.98 5.83 24.67
CA VAL A 198 -38.89 4.45 24.17
C VAL A 198 -40.14 3.65 24.61
N ARG A 199 -40.91 3.15 23.64
CA ARG A 199 -42.00 2.20 23.90
C ARG A 199 -41.47 0.78 23.68
N LYS A 200 -41.32 0.01 24.76
CA LYS A 200 -40.92 -1.40 24.66
C LYS A 200 -41.95 -2.19 23.84
N PRO A 201 -41.53 -3.11 22.95
CA PRO A 201 -42.46 -3.98 22.24
C PRO A 201 -43.21 -4.84 23.26
N LYS A 202 -44.54 -4.91 23.13
CA LYS A 202 -45.34 -5.88 23.88
C LYS A 202 -45.10 -7.26 23.27
N ALA A 203 -44.84 -8.25 24.12
CA ALA A 203 -44.73 -9.64 23.70
C ALA A 203 -46.00 -10.04 22.93
N HIS A 204 -45.83 -10.55 21.71
CA HIS A 204 -46.91 -11.18 20.98
C HIS A 204 -47.23 -12.52 21.67
N SER A 205 -48.43 -12.65 22.21
CA SER A 205 -49.00 -13.94 22.60
C SER A 205 -49.81 -14.47 21.42
N GLY A 206 -49.34 -15.56 20.82
CA GLY A 206 -50.14 -16.39 19.93
C GLY A 206 -49.62 -16.46 18.50
N HIS A 207 -49.01 -17.59 18.17
CA HIS A 207 -49.05 -18.13 16.82
C HIS A 207 -50.21 -19.14 16.79
N ASN A 208 -51.17 -18.94 15.90
CA ASN A 208 -51.99 -20.01 15.35
C ASN A 208 -51.45 -20.33 13.96
#